data_AF-A0A529ZDL4-F1
#
_entry.id   AF-A0A529ZDL4-F1
#
_cell.length_a   1.000
_cell.length_b   1.000
_cell.length_c   1.000
_cell.angle_alpha   90.00
_cell.angle_beta   90.00
_cell.angle_gamma   90.00
#
_symmetry.space_group_name_H-M   'P 1'
#
loop_
_entity.id
_entity.type
_entity.pdbx_description
1 polymer ?
#
loop_
_entity_poly.entity_id
_entity_poly.type
_entity_poly.pdbx_seq_one_letter_code
_entity_poly.pdbx_strand_id
1 'polypeptide(L)'
;LVKELEYVKARIDAVAQSVMQETGTKIDYLTGTMIELPRAAIRAHVIAEAAEFFSFGTNDLTQTTFGISRDDAASFLETYRQKGIIEQDPFVSLDVDGVGEL
;
A
#
# COMPACT_ATOMS: atom_id res chain seq x y z
N LEU A 1 -0.34 -12.52 4.90
CA LEU A 1 0.59 -11.40 5.17
C LEU A 1 1.99 -11.87 4.91
N VAL A 2 2.79 -12.33 5.89
CA VAL A 2 4.16 -12.78 5.59
C VAL A 2 4.21 -13.91 4.57
N LYS A 3 3.42 -14.97 4.74
CA LYS A 3 3.36 -16.08 3.75
C LYS A 3 3.02 -15.65 2.31
N GLU A 4 2.26 -14.57 2.16
CA GLU A 4 1.87 -14.05 0.85
C GLU A 4 3.05 -13.31 0.20
N LEU A 5 3.72 -12.45 0.97
CA LEU A 5 4.94 -11.76 0.52
C LEU A 5 6.08 -12.76 0.25
N GLU A 6 6.31 -13.72 1.13
CA GLU A 6 7.33 -14.77 0.96
C GLU A 6 7.08 -15.59 -0.31
N TYR A 7 5.83 -15.95 -0.57
CA TYR A 7 5.46 -16.70 -1.77
C TYR A 7 5.80 -15.93 -3.05
N VAL A 8 5.52 -14.62 -3.08
CA VAL A 8 5.82 -13.78 -4.26
C VAL A 8 7.32 -13.48 -4.34
N LYS A 9 7.99 -13.18 -3.22
CA LYS A 9 9.44 -12.94 -3.17
C LYS A 9 10.23 -14.13 -3.70
N ALA A 10 9.89 -15.36 -3.30
CA ALA A 10 10.56 -16.56 -3.80
C ALA A 10 10.50 -16.67 -5.35
N ARG A 11 9.40 -16.22 -5.96
CA ARG A 11 9.26 -16.20 -7.43
C ARG A 11 10.08 -15.09 -8.07
N ILE A 12 10.11 -13.90 -7.46
CA ILE A 12 10.96 -12.78 -7.91
C ILE A 12 12.43 -13.22 -7.88
N ASP A 13 12.87 -13.80 -6.75
CA ASP A 13 14.25 -14.21 -6.54
C ASP A 13 14.69 -15.29 -7.54
N ALA A 14 13.82 -16.28 -7.80
CA ALA A 14 14.10 -17.32 -8.80
C ALA A 14 14.26 -16.76 -10.21
N VAL A 15 13.40 -15.82 -10.62
CA VAL A 15 13.49 -15.17 -11.95
C VAL A 15 14.73 -14.29 -12.04
N ALA A 16 15.02 -13.49 -11.00
CA ALA A 16 16.21 -12.66 -10.96
C ALA A 16 17.48 -13.52 -11.11
N GLN A 17 17.56 -14.65 -10.40
CA GLN A 17 18.68 -15.58 -10.52
C GLN A 17 18.81 -16.17 -11.93
N SER A 18 17.71 -16.58 -12.57
CA SER A 18 17.73 -17.08 -13.96
C SER A 18 18.29 -16.04 -14.93
N VAL A 19 17.79 -14.80 -14.85
CA VAL A 19 18.22 -13.71 -15.72
C VAL A 19 19.69 -13.35 -15.48
N MET A 20 20.16 -13.32 -14.23
CA MET A 20 21.58 -13.07 -13.94
C MET A 20 22.49 -14.16 -14.50
N GLN A 21 22.04 -15.42 -14.50
CA GLN A 21 22.79 -16.54 -15.09
C GLN A 21 22.83 -16.45 -16.61
N GLU A 22 21.69 -16.19 -17.25
CA GLU A 22 21.58 -16.07 -18.71
C GLU A 22 22.38 -14.90 -19.28
N THR A 23 22.40 -13.77 -18.57
CA THR A 23 23.07 -12.54 -19.03
C THR A 23 24.52 -12.40 -18.56
N GLY A 24 24.94 -13.22 -17.59
CA GLY A 24 26.25 -13.08 -16.93
C GLY A 24 26.41 -11.80 -16.12
N THR A 25 25.34 -11.03 -15.89
CA THR A 25 25.35 -9.76 -15.17
C THR A 25 24.72 -9.93 -13.80
N LYS A 26 25.41 -9.48 -12.74
CA LYS A 26 24.85 -9.43 -11.39
C LYS A 26 24.20 -8.07 -11.14
N ILE A 27 23.02 -8.09 -10.52
CA ILE A 27 22.34 -6.87 -10.06
C ILE A 27 21.89 -7.06 -8.62
N ASP A 28 21.97 -5.98 -7.85
CA ASP A 28 21.37 -5.91 -6.52
C ASP A 28 19.95 -5.35 -6.65
N TYR A 29 19.00 -5.90 -5.89
CA TYR A 29 17.62 -5.44 -5.85
C TYR A 29 17.04 -5.68 -4.46
N LEU A 30 15.98 -4.95 -4.15
CA LEU A 30 15.20 -5.10 -2.92
C LEU A 30 13.79 -5.54 -3.29
N THR A 31 13.19 -6.40 -2.49
CA THR A 31 11.78 -6.77 -2.57
C THR A 31 11.04 -6.21 -1.35
N GLY A 32 10.18 -5.24 -1.60
CA GLY A 32 9.29 -4.64 -0.60
C GLY A 32 7.84 -4.96 -0.86
N THR A 33 6.96 -4.27 -0.16
CA THR A 33 5.51 -4.43 -0.34
C THR A 33 4.77 -3.11 -0.16
N MET A 34 3.57 -3.03 -0.73
CA MET A 34 2.69 -1.89 -0.54
C MET A 34 1.91 -2.05 0.77
N ILE A 35 1.87 -0.99 1.57
CA ILE A 35 0.99 -0.87 2.73
C ILE A 35 -0.19 -0.02 2.31
N GLU A 36 -1.24 -0.71 1.85
CA GLU A 36 -2.44 -0.11 1.25
C GLU A 36 -3.75 -0.64 1.83
N LEU A 37 -3.65 -1.56 2.81
CA LEU A 37 -4.78 -2.12 3.54
C LEU A 37 -4.60 -1.87 5.04
N PRO A 38 -5.66 -1.51 5.79
CA PRO A 38 -5.56 -1.27 7.23
C PRO A 38 -5.01 -2.47 8.00
N ARG A 39 -5.34 -3.69 7.56
CA ARG A 39 -4.78 -4.92 8.15
C ARG A 39 -3.26 -5.04 7.94
N ALA A 40 -2.73 -4.58 6.80
CA ALA A 40 -1.30 -4.58 6.53
C ALA A 40 -0.59 -3.57 7.44
N ALA A 41 -1.13 -2.36 7.59
CA ALA A 41 -0.63 -1.33 8.51
C ALA A 41 -0.60 -1.83 9.98
N ILE A 42 -1.73 -2.33 10.50
CA ILE A 42 -1.84 -2.86 11.88
C ILE A 42 -0.87 -4.02 12.14
N ARG A 43 -0.56 -4.83 11.12
CA ARG A 43 0.35 -5.99 11.22
C ARG A 43 1.70 -5.74 10.56
N ALA A 44 2.10 -4.49 10.36
CA ALA A 44 3.31 -4.12 9.66
C ALA A 44 4.56 -4.76 10.27
N HIS A 45 4.62 -4.89 11.60
CA HIS A 45 5.72 -5.58 12.31
C HIS A 45 5.97 -7.01 11.81
N VAL A 46 4.91 -7.75 11.47
CA VAL A 46 5.06 -9.11 10.93
C VAL A 46 5.53 -9.04 9.50
N ILE A 47 4.94 -8.16 8.68
CA ILE A 47 5.31 -7.99 7.27
C ILE A 47 6.77 -7.56 7.11
N ALA A 48 7.27 -6.73 8.02
CA ALA A 48 8.65 -6.24 8.05
C ALA A 48 9.69 -7.36 8.25
N GLU A 49 9.30 -8.54 8.74
CA GLU A 49 10.21 -9.70 8.82
C GLU A 49 10.65 -10.19 7.43
N ALA A 50 9.84 -9.94 6.38
CA ALA A 50 10.11 -10.38 5.02
C ALA A 50 10.27 -9.25 3.99
N ALA A 51 9.75 -8.05 4.27
CA ALA A 51 9.82 -6.89 3.38
C ALA A 51 11.10 -6.07 3.60
N GLU A 52 11.77 -5.72 2.51
CA GLU A 52 12.99 -4.90 2.55
C GLU A 52 12.69 -3.40 2.52
N PHE A 53 11.47 -3.02 2.13
CA PHE A 53 10.93 -1.66 2.22
C PHE A 53 9.40 -1.68 2.22
N PHE A 54 8.80 -0.58 2.69
CA PHE A 54 7.38 -0.30 2.55
C PHE A 54 7.15 0.87 1.60
N SER A 55 6.07 0.76 0.81
CA SER A 55 5.52 1.86 0.03
C SER A 55 4.07 2.05 0.44
N PHE A 56 3.66 3.25 0.86
CA PHE A 56 2.29 3.48 1.27
C PHE A 56 1.40 3.78 0.07
N GLY A 57 0.45 2.88 -0.20
CA GLY A 57 -0.59 3.08 -1.20
C GLY A 57 -1.73 3.87 -0.60
N THR A 58 -1.52 5.17 -0.34
CA THR A 58 -2.47 5.98 0.42
C THR A 58 -3.85 6.11 -0.24
N ASN A 59 -3.94 5.95 -1.56
CA ASN A 59 -5.24 5.96 -2.23
C ASN A 59 -6.13 4.80 -1.77
N ASP A 60 -5.64 3.55 -1.89
CA ASP A 60 -6.37 2.36 -1.45
C ASP A 60 -6.48 2.28 0.08
N LEU A 61 -5.46 2.76 0.81
CA LEU A 61 -5.51 2.86 2.26
C LEU A 61 -6.62 3.83 2.71
N THR A 62 -6.74 4.99 2.06
CA THR A 62 -7.85 5.93 2.28
C THR A 62 -9.19 5.27 1.94
N GLN A 63 -9.32 4.63 0.78
CA GLN A 63 -10.57 3.96 0.38
C GLN A 63 -11.05 2.96 1.43
N THR A 64 -10.13 2.11 1.89
CA THR A 64 -10.45 1.03 2.83
C THR A 64 -10.58 1.49 4.28
N THR A 65 -9.92 2.57 4.67
CA THR A 65 -10.06 3.19 6.01
C THR A 65 -11.37 3.96 6.13
N PHE A 66 -11.71 4.79 5.15
CA PHE A 66 -12.98 5.52 5.12
C PHE A 66 -14.17 4.62 4.75
N GLY A 67 -13.91 3.47 4.12
CA GLY A 67 -14.96 2.59 3.60
C GLY A 67 -15.70 3.20 2.41
N ILE A 68 -15.01 4.00 1.60
CA ILE A 68 -15.58 4.69 0.45
C ILE A 68 -14.84 4.30 -0.85
N SER A 69 -15.61 4.06 -1.90
CA SER A 69 -15.08 3.88 -3.26
C SER A 69 -14.74 5.25 -3.83
N ARG A 70 -13.51 5.44 -4.31
CA ARG A 70 -13.08 6.72 -4.91
C ARG A 70 -13.94 7.10 -6.11
N ASP A 71 -14.27 6.12 -6.96
CA ASP A 71 -15.05 6.33 -8.17
C ASP A 71 -16.48 6.79 -7.88
N ASP A 72 -17.05 6.34 -6.75
CA ASP A 72 -18.40 6.69 -6.32
C ASP A 72 -18.43 7.93 -5.41
N ALA A 73 -17.31 8.27 -4.78
CA ALA A 73 -17.22 9.30 -3.75
C ALA A 73 -17.52 10.70 -4.28
N ALA A 74 -17.22 10.98 -5.55
CA ALA A 74 -17.49 12.27 -6.19
C ALA A 74 -18.97 12.69 -6.09
N SER A 75 -19.89 11.73 -6.01
CA SER A 75 -21.33 11.99 -5.90
C SER A 75 -21.75 12.64 -4.56
N PHE A 76 -20.99 12.45 -3.48
CA PHE A 76 -21.36 12.92 -2.14
C PHE A 76 -20.27 13.74 -1.41
N LEU A 77 -19.00 13.63 -1.79
CA LEU A 77 -17.91 14.34 -1.10
C LEU A 77 -18.10 15.86 -1.10
N GLU A 78 -18.57 16.43 -2.22
CA GLU A 78 -18.86 17.87 -2.28
C GLU A 78 -19.96 18.27 -1.30
N THR A 79 -20.99 17.43 -1.14
CA THR A 79 -22.05 17.67 -0.14
C THR A 79 -21.49 17.59 1.28
N TYR A 80 -20.59 16.64 1.57
CA TYR A 80 -19.96 16.51 2.88
C TYR A 80 -19.11 17.74 3.20
N ARG A 81 -18.37 18.25 2.21
CA ARG A 81 -17.57 19.46 2.33
C ARG A 81 -18.43 20.69 2.60
N GLN A 82 -19.50 20.89 1.83
CA GLN A 82 -20.44 22.00 2.03
C GLN A 82 -21.14 21.96 3.39
N LYS A 83 -21.35 20.76 3.94
CA LYS A 83 -21.93 20.55 5.28
C LYS A 83 -20.90 20.62 6.41
N GLY A 84 -19.61 20.78 6.10
CA GLY A 84 -18.52 20.77 7.10
C GLY A 84 -18.31 19.41 7.77
N ILE A 85 -18.75 18.31 7.14
CA ILE A 85 -18.51 16.95 7.63
C ILE A 85 -17.05 16.54 7.38
N ILE A 86 -16.50 16.97 6.25
CA ILE A 86 -15.09 16.85 5.91
C ILE A 86 -14.57 18.22 5.50
N GLU A 87 -13.32 18.54 5.83
CA GLU A 87 -12.71 19.81 5.43
C GLU A 87 -12.14 19.75 4.01
N GLN A 88 -11.50 18.64 3.67
CA GLN A 88 -10.81 18.41 2.41
C GLN A 88 -11.15 17.03 1.86
N ASP A 89 -10.98 16.86 0.55
CA ASP A 89 -11.10 15.55 -0.08
C ASP A 89 -9.94 14.64 0.40
N PRO A 90 -10.23 13.52 1.10
CA PRO A 90 -9.20 12.65 1.66
C PRO A 90 -8.40 11.89 0.58
N PHE A 91 -8.83 11.93 -0.68
CA PHE A 91 -8.08 11.39 -1.82
C PHE A 91 -7.09 12.40 -2.44
N VAL A 92 -7.22 13.68 -2.09
CA VAL A 92 -6.32 14.75 -2.54
C VAL A 92 -5.34 15.15 -1.44
N SER A 93 -5.81 15.18 -0.20
CA SER A 93 -5.02 15.49 0.98
C SER A 93 -5.10 14.34 1.98
N LEU A 94 -3.98 13.95 2.57
CA LEU A 94 -3.96 12.86 3.53
C LEU A 94 -4.78 13.22 4.77
N ASP A 95 -5.71 12.34 5.14
CA ASP A 95 -6.34 12.37 6.44
C ASP A 95 -5.34 11.95 7.52
N VAL A 96 -4.79 12.93 8.25
CA VAL A 96 -3.71 12.71 9.21
C VAL A 96 -4.18 11.96 10.45
N ASP A 97 -5.41 12.21 10.91
CA ASP A 97 -5.92 11.69 12.19
C ASP A 97 -6.60 10.31 12.08
N GLY A 98 -6.82 9.81 10.87
CA GLY A 98 -7.35 8.46 10.62
C GLY A 98 -6.39 7.62 9.78
N VAL A 99 -6.25 7.95 8.49
CA VAL A 99 -5.35 7.23 7.58
C VAL A 99 -3.89 7.37 8.01
N GLY A 100 -3.49 8.54 8.51
CA GLY A 100 -2.13 8.80 8.98
C GLY A 100 -1.74 8.09 10.28
N GLU A 101 -2.70 7.59 11.07
CA GLU A 101 -2.42 6.77 12.26
C GLU A 101 -2.05 5.32 11.91
N LEU A 102 -2.36 4.88 10.68
CA LEU A 102 -2.07 3.53 10.17
C LEU A 102 -0.67 3.44 9.56
#